data_AF-A0AAN7Y0R0-F1
#
_entry.id   AF-A0AAN7Y0R0-F1
#
_cell.length_a   1.000
_cell.length_b   1.000
_cell.length_c   1.000
_cell.angle_alpha   90.00
_cell.angle_beta   90.00
_cell.angle_gamma   90.00
#
_symmetry.space_group_name_H-M   'P 1'
#
loop_
_entity.id
_entity.type
_entity.pdbx_description
1 polymer ?
#
loop_
_entity_poly.entity_id
_entity_poly.type
_entity_poly.pdbx_seq_one_letter_code
_entity_poly.pdbx_strand_id
1 'polypeptide(L)'
;MAGKEKLDLVHQNSIHVETIRKEQRYQKLHTEFSINPHRKLHVLPDRPMSRKPTEVIAENSDFIDAFHKAHLEPTKKYAMPLTASHEIGWISAPLIPSTRNDKRFNFCRISTDVTIHQEKTLRAST
;
A
#
# COMPACT_ATOMS: atom_id res chain seq x y z
N MET A 1 -64.71 -0.78 -3.88
CA MET A 1 -63.29 -1.22 -3.90
C MET A 1 -62.71 -0.74 -5.23
N ALA A 2 -62.15 0.47 -5.28
CA ALA A 2 -61.63 1.05 -6.52
C ALA A 2 -60.36 0.27 -6.94
N GLY A 3 -60.43 -0.41 -8.09
CA GLY A 3 -59.30 -1.17 -8.63
C GLY A 3 -58.12 -0.24 -8.91
N LYS A 4 -56.92 -0.68 -8.53
CA LYS A 4 -55.68 0.07 -8.83
C LYS A 4 -55.47 0.04 -10.35
N GLU A 5 -55.82 1.12 -11.03
CA GLU A 5 -55.50 1.32 -12.45
C GLU A 5 -53.98 1.22 -12.64
N LYS A 6 -53.56 0.54 -13.71
CA LYS A 6 -52.15 0.45 -14.09
C LYS A 6 -51.67 1.86 -14.44
N LEU A 7 -50.81 2.42 -13.58
CA LEU A 7 -50.22 3.74 -13.80
C LEU A 7 -49.44 3.76 -15.12
N ASP A 8 -49.79 4.71 -15.99
CA ASP A 8 -49.08 4.91 -17.25
C ASP A 8 -47.70 5.54 -16.97
N LEU A 9 -46.65 4.76 -17.26
CA LEU A 9 -45.26 5.14 -17.07
C LEU A 9 -44.87 6.36 -17.92
N VAL A 10 -45.51 6.54 -19.08
CA VAL A 10 -45.25 7.70 -19.96
C VAL A 10 -45.72 8.99 -19.28
N HIS A 11 -46.87 8.95 -18.62
CA HIS A 11 -47.41 10.08 -17.85
C HIS A 11 -46.59 10.35 -16.58
N GLN A 12 -46.08 9.33 -15.90
CA GLN A 12 -45.18 9.54 -14.75
C GLN A 12 -43.87 10.20 -15.17
N ASN A 13 -43.29 9.76 -16.28
CA ASN A 13 -42.07 10.34 -16.81
C ASN A 13 -42.26 11.80 -17.27
N SER A 14 -43.42 12.14 -17.85
CA SER A 14 -43.70 13.51 -18.25
C SER A 14 -43.83 14.45 -17.04
N ILE A 15 -44.48 13.99 -15.95
CA ILE A 15 -44.54 14.72 -14.68
C ILE A 15 -43.13 14.92 -14.11
N HIS A 16 -42.30 13.86 -14.10
CA HIS A 16 -40.95 13.96 -13.56
C HIS A 16 -40.07 14.95 -14.32
N VAL A 17 -40.14 14.93 -15.66
CA VAL A 17 -39.45 15.90 -16.52
C VAL A 17 -39.92 17.33 -16.25
N GLU A 18 -41.22 17.54 -16.03
CA GLU A 18 -41.76 18.85 -15.70
C GLU A 18 -41.26 19.35 -14.34
N THR A 19 -41.20 18.47 -13.34
CA THR A 19 -40.66 18.77 -12.00
C THR A 19 -39.20 19.17 -12.07
N ILE A 20 -38.35 18.39 -12.75
CA ILE A 20 -36.93 18.73 -12.95
C ILE A 20 -36.79 20.10 -13.62
N ARG A 21 -37.59 20.38 -14.65
CA ARG A 21 -37.57 21.69 -15.33
C ARG A 21 -38.02 22.84 -14.43
N LYS A 22 -38.92 22.61 -13.47
CA LYS A 22 -39.33 23.61 -12.48
C LYS A 22 -38.21 23.86 -11.47
N GLU A 23 -37.59 22.80 -10.98
CA GLU A 23 -36.46 22.89 -10.04
C GLU A 23 -35.26 23.61 -10.65
N GLN A 24 -34.85 23.22 -11.85
CA GLN A 24 -33.74 23.85 -12.56
C GLN A 24 -33.98 25.33 -12.89
N ARG A 25 -35.24 25.74 -13.11
CA ARG A 25 -35.59 27.15 -13.34
C ARG A 25 -35.30 28.05 -12.15
N TYR A 26 -35.42 27.52 -10.93
CA TYR A 26 -35.19 28.28 -9.70
C TYR A 26 -33.85 27.96 -9.02
N GLN A 27 -33.11 26.96 -9.51
CA GLN A 27 -31.80 26.60 -8.99
C GLN A 27 -30.76 27.66 -9.38
N LYS A 28 -30.40 28.53 -8.43
CA LYS A 28 -29.32 29.50 -8.61
C LYS A 28 -27.99 28.88 -8.19
N LEU A 29 -27.16 28.54 -9.17
CA LEU A 29 -25.80 28.06 -8.91
C LEU A 29 -24.90 29.26 -8.60
N HIS A 30 -24.47 29.39 -7.34
CA HIS A 30 -23.47 30.37 -6.94
C HIS A 30 -22.07 29.82 -7.25
N THR A 31 -21.54 30.19 -8.41
CA THR A 31 -20.17 29.82 -8.85
C THR A 31 -19.10 30.72 -8.26
N GLU A 32 -19.48 31.94 -7.91
CA GLU A 32 -18.62 32.93 -7.28
C GLU A 32 -18.89 32.95 -5.78
N PHE A 33 -17.88 32.59 -5.00
CA PHE A 33 -17.89 32.75 -3.56
C PHE A 33 -16.63 33.50 -3.15
N SER A 34 -16.80 34.55 -2.34
CA SER A 34 -15.68 35.24 -1.73
C SER A 34 -15.53 34.76 -0.29
N ILE A 35 -14.40 34.15 0.04
CA ILE A 35 -14.05 33.87 1.42
C ILE A 35 -13.67 35.20 2.09
N ASN A 36 -14.18 35.45 3.30
CA ASN A 36 -13.87 36.66 4.05
C ASN A 36 -12.34 36.76 4.32
N PRO A 37 -11.64 37.77 3.78
CA PRO A 37 -10.18 37.92 3.93
C PRO A 37 -9.73 38.11 5.38
N HIS A 38 -10.60 38.60 6.26
CA HIS A 38 -10.30 38.89 7.66
C HIS A 38 -10.60 37.73 8.61
N ARG A 39 -11.14 36.61 8.10
CA ARG A 39 -11.38 35.40 8.89
C ARG A 39 -10.45 34.29 8.41
N LYS A 40 -9.58 33.82 9.30
CA LYS A 40 -8.73 32.66 9.05
C LYS A 40 -9.63 31.42 8.91
N LEU A 41 -9.65 30.82 7.73
CA LEU A 41 -10.22 29.49 7.56
C LEU A 41 -9.26 28.46 8.17
N HIS A 42 -9.80 27.55 8.97
CA HIS A 42 -9.05 26.38 9.41
C HIS A 42 -8.86 25.46 8.22
N VAL A 43 -7.66 25.45 7.65
CA VAL A 43 -7.29 24.47 6.62
C VAL A 43 -7.23 23.11 7.33
N LEU A 44 -8.29 22.32 7.17
CA LEU A 44 -8.27 20.93 7.59
C LEU A 44 -7.27 20.19 6.69
N PRO A 45 -6.41 19.33 7.25
CA PRO A 45 -5.56 18.50 6.43
C PRO A 45 -6.44 17.63 5.53
N ASP A 46 -5.96 17.37 4.32
CA ASP A 46 -6.63 16.45 3.41
C ASP A 46 -6.90 15.10 4.09
N ARG A 47 -7.94 14.42 3.61
CA ARG A 47 -8.22 13.05 4.04
C ARG A 47 -6.95 12.20 3.86
N PRO A 48 -6.61 11.31 4.81
CA PRO A 48 -5.39 10.50 4.74
C PRO A 48 -5.34 9.61 3.49
N MET A 49 -6.50 9.27 2.92
CA MET A 49 -6.62 8.47 1.70
C MET A 49 -6.84 9.32 0.43
N SER A 50 -6.71 10.64 0.52
CA SER A 50 -6.84 11.52 -0.64
C SER A 50 -5.70 11.23 -1.61
N ARG A 51 -6.02 10.95 -2.88
CA ARG A 51 -5.03 10.80 -3.94
C ARG A 51 -4.47 12.19 -4.26
N LYS A 52 -3.39 12.57 -3.59
CA LYS A 52 -2.67 13.79 -3.90
C LYS A 52 -1.94 13.60 -5.24
N PRO A 53 -1.89 14.63 -6.11
CA PRO A 53 -1.00 14.58 -7.27
C PRO A 53 0.43 14.36 -6.79
N THR A 54 1.24 13.65 -7.57
CA THR A 54 2.65 13.42 -7.26
C THR A 54 3.36 14.77 -7.18
N GLU A 55 3.62 15.24 -5.96
CA GLU A 55 4.46 16.40 -5.75
C GLU A 55 5.86 16.05 -6.28
N VAL A 56 6.33 16.79 -7.29
CA VAL A 56 7.69 16.65 -7.80
C VAL A 56 8.62 17.31 -6.79
N ILE A 57 8.86 16.60 -5.69
CA ILE A 57 9.83 17.00 -4.68
C ILE A 57 11.20 16.72 -5.30
N ALA A 58 12.02 17.75 -5.44
CA ALA A 58 13.41 17.58 -5.85
C ALA A 58 14.09 16.66 -4.83
N GLU A 59 14.53 15.49 -5.28
CA GLU A 59 15.22 14.53 -4.44
C GLU A 59 16.52 15.16 -3.90
N ASN A 60 16.60 15.33 -2.58
CA ASN A 60 17.80 15.84 -1.94
C ASN A 60 18.87 14.74 -1.95
N SER A 61 19.87 14.86 -2.82
CA SER A 61 20.99 13.90 -2.94
C SER A 61 21.66 13.64 -1.61
N ASP A 62 21.89 14.68 -0.81
CA ASP A 62 22.55 14.59 0.49
C ASP A 62 21.78 13.70 1.47
N PHE A 63 20.44 13.73 1.40
CA PHE A 63 19.59 12.88 2.22
C PHE A 63 19.68 11.42 1.78
N ILE A 64 19.67 11.18 0.47
CA ILE A 64 19.78 9.83 -0.10
C ILE A 64 21.14 9.22 0.26
N ASP A 65 22.21 9.99 0.14
CA ASP A 65 23.56 9.55 0.51
C ASP A 65 23.69 9.28 2.01
N ALA A 66 23.13 10.15 2.85
CA ALA A 66 23.09 9.95 4.30
C ALA A 66 22.29 8.69 4.67
N PHE A 67 21.16 8.46 4.00
CA PHE A 67 20.33 7.27 4.18
C PHE A 67 21.10 6.01 3.81
N HIS A 68 21.72 5.97 2.63
CA HIS A 68 22.54 4.83 2.22
C HIS A 68 23.71 4.58 3.18
N LYS A 69 24.38 5.64 3.63
CA LYS A 69 25.48 5.55 4.60
C LYS A 69 25.02 4.99 5.95
N ALA A 70 23.82 5.34 6.42
CA ALA A 70 23.25 4.82 7.65
C ALA A 70 22.92 3.33 7.57
N HIS A 71 22.55 2.85 6.38
CA HIS A 71 22.18 1.45 6.11
C HIS A 71 23.37 0.55 5.74
N LEU A 72 24.61 1.07 5.72
CA LEU A 72 25.79 0.26 5.47
C LEU A 72 26.00 -0.80 6.58
N GLU A 73 26.47 -1.98 6.16
CA GLU A 73 26.88 -3.05 7.06
C GLU A 73 27.97 -2.57 8.05
N PRO A 74 28.00 -3.08 9.29
CA PRO A 74 29.01 -2.71 10.28
C PRO A 74 30.45 -2.84 9.77
N THR A 75 30.76 -3.90 9.02
CA THR A 75 32.08 -4.16 8.42
C THR A 75 32.51 -3.11 7.40
N LYS A 76 31.55 -2.46 6.73
CA LYS A 76 31.82 -1.34 5.79
C LYS A 76 31.91 -0.01 6.52
N LYS A 77 31.28 0.11 7.69
CA LYS A 77 31.21 1.34 8.48
C LYS A 77 32.40 1.53 9.42
N TYR A 78 32.93 0.44 9.98
CA TYR A 78 34.03 0.49 10.94
C TYR A 78 35.16 -0.46 10.53
N ALA A 79 36.40 -0.08 10.82
CA ALA A 79 37.57 -0.92 10.51
C ALA A 79 37.68 -2.16 11.42
N MET A 80 37.11 -2.09 12.63
CA MET A 80 37.15 -3.14 13.63
C MET A 80 35.83 -3.19 14.41
N PRO A 81 35.46 -4.34 15.01
CA PRO A 81 34.25 -4.45 15.80
C PRO A 81 34.35 -3.56 17.04
N LEU A 82 33.35 -2.70 17.25
CA LEU A 82 33.30 -1.79 18.40
C LEU A 82 32.60 -2.39 19.63
N THR A 83 31.76 -3.40 19.44
CA THR A 83 30.99 -4.05 20.50
C THR A 83 31.16 -5.56 20.41
N ALA A 84 31.01 -6.26 21.54
CA ALA A 84 31.07 -7.72 21.57
C ALA A 84 30.03 -8.38 20.64
N SER A 85 28.87 -7.75 20.46
CA SER A 85 27.87 -8.22 19.50
C SER A 85 28.32 -8.08 18.04
N HIS A 86 29.14 -7.08 17.70
CA HIS A 86 29.70 -6.93 16.36
C HIS A 86 30.78 -7.96 16.06
N GLU A 87 31.51 -8.46 17.08
CA GLU A 87 32.50 -9.53 16.88
C GLU A 87 31.85 -10.78 16.29
N ILE A 88 30.61 -11.07 16.71
CA ILE A 88 29.82 -12.18 16.18
C ILE A 88 29.45 -11.88 14.73
N GLY A 89 30.06 -12.62 13.80
CA GLY A 89 29.79 -12.47 12.37
C GLY A 89 30.57 -11.34 11.69
N TRP A 90 31.53 -10.70 12.37
CA TRP A 90 32.43 -9.72 11.75
C TRP A 90 33.19 -10.31 10.56
N ILE A 91 33.66 -11.56 10.72
CA ILE A 91 34.25 -12.38 9.66
C ILE A 91 33.26 -13.51 9.36
N SER A 92 32.29 -13.22 8.49
CA SER A 92 31.25 -14.18 8.08
C SER A 92 31.67 -15.09 6.92
N ALA A 93 32.74 -14.72 6.21
CA ALA A 93 33.28 -15.54 5.13
C ALA A 93 33.90 -16.82 5.70
N PRO A 94 33.48 -18.01 5.25
CA PRO A 94 34.04 -19.26 5.75
C PRO A 94 35.49 -19.41 5.26
N LEU A 95 36.36 -19.96 6.12
CA LEU A 95 37.76 -20.23 5.77
C LEU A 95 37.90 -21.23 4.62
N ILE A 96 36.94 -22.14 4.51
CA ILE A 96 36.85 -23.14 3.44
C ILE A 96 35.61 -22.78 2.61
N PRO A 97 35.73 -22.63 1.28
CA PRO A 97 34.58 -22.32 0.43
C PRO A 97 33.54 -23.44 0.57
N SER A 98 32.34 -23.11 1.03
CA SER A 98 31.26 -24.06 1.18
C SER A 98 30.70 -24.43 -0.19
N THR A 99 31.11 -25.57 -0.71
CA THR A 99 30.53 -26.11 -1.95
C THR A 99 29.22 -26.81 -1.61
N ARG A 100 28.08 -26.24 -2.02
CA ARG A 100 26.74 -26.80 -1.75
C ARG A 100 26.54 -28.19 -2.37
N ASN A 101 27.32 -28.53 -3.40
CA ASN A 101 27.30 -29.82 -4.07
C ASN A 101 28.11 -30.90 -3.36
N ASP A 102 28.88 -30.57 -2.33
CA ASP A 102 29.65 -31.56 -1.60
C ASP A 102 28.74 -32.42 -0.72
N LYS A 103 28.49 -33.65 -1.16
CA LYS A 103 27.67 -34.64 -0.46
C LYS A 103 28.33 -35.15 0.84
N ARG A 104 29.60 -34.86 1.09
CA ARG A 104 30.30 -35.23 2.32
C ARG A 104 29.87 -34.37 3.51
N PHE A 105 29.51 -33.12 3.26
CA PHE A 105 29.17 -32.15 4.30
C PHE A 105 27.71 -31.65 4.23
N ASN A 106 27.07 -31.72 3.07
CA ASN A 106 25.70 -31.22 2.89
C ASN A 106 24.67 -32.36 2.90
N PHE A 107 24.04 -32.56 4.06
CA PHE A 107 22.95 -33.54 4.26
C PHE A 107 21.59 -32.83 4.32
N CYS A 108 21.24 -32.11 3.25
CA CYS A 108 19.95 -31.43 3.19
C CYS A 108 18.82 -32.47 3.18
N ARG A 109 17.76 -32.23 3.97
CA ARG A 109 16.52 -33.00 3.88
C ARG A 109 15.87 -32.64 2.54
N ILE A 110 15.62 -33.66 1.71
CA ILE A 110 14.97 -33.50 0.41
C ILE A 110 13.62 -34.19 0.51
N SER A 111 12.57 -33.46 0.16
CA SER A 111 11.25 -34.05 -0.03
C SER A 111 11.23 -34.80 -1.36
N THR A 112 10.83 -36.06 -1.30
CA THR A 112 10.52 -36.90 -2.47
C THR A 112 9.00 -36.97 -2.64
N ASP A 113 8.55 -37.39 -3.82
CA ASP A 113 7.12 -37.53 -4.13
C ASP A 113 6.37 -38.38 -3.08
N VAL A 114 7.01 -39.43 -2.57
CA VAL A 114 6.47 -40.28 -1.50
C VAL A 114 6.25 -39.48 -0.22
N THR A 115 7.26 -38.75 0.24
CA THR A 115 7.15 -37.93 1.46
C THR A 115 6.15 -36.79 1.31
N ILE A 116 6.04 -36.20 0.11
CA ILE A 116 5.07 -35.14 -0.19
C ILE A 116 3.65 -35.70 -0.17
N HIS A 117 3.44 -36.86 -0.79
CA HIS A 117 2.14 -37.52 -0.80
C HIS A 117 1.70 -37.90 0.62
N GLN A 118 2.60 -38.49 1.41
CA GLN A 118 2.36 -38.82 2.81
C GLN A 118 2.01 -37.58 3.65
N GLU A 119 2.70 -36.46 3.47
CA GLU A 119 2.32 -35.22 4.18
C GLU A 119 0.92 -34.74 3.79
N LYS A 120 0.57 -34.80 2.50
CA LYS A 120 -0.75 -34.37 2.01
C LYS A 120 -1.88 -35.24 2.58
N THR A 121 -1.69 -36.56 2.64
CA THR A 121 -2.70 -37.46 3.21
C THR A 121 -2.91 -37.21 4.70
N LEU A 122 -1.82 -37.04 5.46
CA LEU A 122 -1.89 -36.71 6.89
C LEU A 122 -2.60 -35.37 7.16
N ARG A 123 -2.34 -34.34 6.35
CA ARG A 123 -3.03 -33.03 6.47
C ARG A 123 -4.50 -33.07 6.08
N ALA A 124 -4.91 -33.98 5.21
CA ALA A 124 -6.31 -34.13 4.81
C ALA A 124 -7.15 -34.91 5.84
N SER A 125 -6.50 -35.68 6.73
CA SER A 125 -7.15 -36.46 7.79
C SER A 125 -7.36 -35.69 9.11
N THR A 126 -6.86 -34.46 9.21
CA THR A 126 -7.04 -33.55 10.35
C THR A 126 -8.08 -32.48 10.04
#